data_AF-A0A2N8KNS9-F1
#
_entry.id   AF-A0A2N8KNS9-F1
#
_cell.length_a   1.000
_cell.length_b   1.000
_cell.length_c   1.000
_cell.angle_alpha   90.00
_cell.angle_beta   90.00
_cell.angle_gamma   90.00
#
_symmetry.space_group_name_H-M   'P 1'
#
loop_
_entity.id
_entity.type
_entity.pdbx_description
1 polymer ?
#
loop_
_entity_poly.entity_id
_entity_poly.type
_entity_poly.pdbx_seq_one_letter_code
_entity_poly.pdbx_strand_id
1 'polypeptide(L)'
;MQQNPPAAPQPRQNFEALRHDLQEAQARLSRWGQVAQDYAQRYADELAPLETMEVELKARLVLCFDHACKQKELSKGQRQLASEIAAQLADETLCSLELDGTPGECDLAKLKAVYRKHAGSDFDADYADERGAADALAEEPPAALPPADAPALPEEAGALEARLAEVRAAVAGAERAFKARYRFDPEQSIDPADLMEDLEAEIADVREYIGELEFELAQFVDMQQVKAWLDAMKQQMAAQRRREARR
;
A
#
# COMPACT_ATOMS: atom_id res chain seq x y z
N MET A 1 58.92 45.24 -7.44
CA MET A 1 57.77 44.70 -6.67
C MET A 1 56.48 45.17 -7.33
N GLN A 2 55.66 44.26 -7.84
CA GLN A 2 54.20 44.33 -7.71
C GLN A 2 53.64 42.94 -7.98
N GLN A 3 52.80 42.53 -7.03
CA GLN A 3 52.42 41.17 -6.71
C GLN A 3 51.37 40.64 -7.70
N ASN A 4 51.55 39.40 -8.13
CA ASN A 4 50.53 38.63 -8.82
C ASN A 4 49.48 38.18 -7.79
N PRO A 5 48.15 38.35 -8.01
CA PRO A 5 47.16 37.87 -7.05
C PRO A 5 47.09 36.32 -7.06
N PRO A 6 46.80 35.66 -5.92
CA PRO A 6 46.67 34.22 -5.87
C PRO A 6 45.41 33.76 -6.63
N ALA A 7 45.59 32.88 -7.61
CA ALA A 7 44.50 32.15 -8.24
C ALA A 7 43.76 31.28 -7.20
N ALA A 8 42.44 31.22 -7.34
CA ALA A 8 41.46 30.98 -6.27
C ALA A 8 41.40 29.56 -5.66
N PRO A 9 40.95 29.40 -4.39
CA PRO A 9 40.70 28.13 -3.71
C PRO A 9 39.46 27.33 -4.20
N GLN A 10 38.71 27.89 -5.15
CA GLN A 10 37.41 27.40 -5.64
C GLN A 10 37.42 25.99 -6.27
N PRO A 11 38.41 25.57 -7.08
CA PRO A 11 38.37 24.26 -7.74
C PRO A 11 38.51 23.08 -6.75
N ARG A 12 39.29 23.27 -5.68
CA ARG A 12 39.47 22.23 -4.64
C ARG A 12 38.22 22.08 -3.78
N GLN A 13 37.61 23.19 -3.39
CA GLN A 13 36.36 23.19 -2.64
C GLN A 13 35.22 22.51 -3.41
N ASN A 14 35.12 22.76 -4.72
CA ASN A 14 34.13 22.09 -5.58
C ASN A 14 34.38 20.58 -5.69
N PHE A 15 35.64 20.16 -5.83
CA PHE A 15 36.01 18.75 -5.87
C PHE A 15 35.75 18.03 -4.54
N GLU A 16 36.05 18.68 -3.41
CA GLU A 16 35.75 18.17 -2.07
C GLU A 16 34.24 18.02 -1.85
N ALA A 17 33.45 19.00 -2.29
CA ALA A 17 31.98 18.93 -2.26
C ALA A 17 31.45 17.77 -3.12
N LEU A 18 31.91 17.60 -4.36
CA LEU A 18 31.51 16.50 -5.24
C LEU A 18 31.84 15.12 -4.65
N ARG A 19 32.99 15.00 -3.97
CA ARG A 19 33.36 13.77 -3.27
C ARG A 19 32.44 13.49 -2.09
N HIS A 20 32.10 14.52 -1.32
CA HIS A 20 31.15 14.40 -0.21
C HIS A 20 29.78 13.96 -0.71
N ASP A 21 29.23 14.65 -1.71
CA ASP A 21 27.96 14.30 -2.35
C ASP A 21 27.94 12.86 -2.88
N LEU A 22 29.05 12.41 -3.47
CA LEU A 22 29.17 11.04 -3.96
C LEU A 22 29.17 10.02 -2.81
N GLN A 23 29.87 10.31 -1.71
CA GLN A 23 29.88 9.45 -0.53
C GLN A 23 28.49 9.37 0.11
N GLU A 24 27.78 10.49 0.21
CA GLU A 24 26.40 10.53 0.70
C GLU A 24 25.46 9.74 -0.19
N ALA A 25 25.55 9.91 -1.52
CA ALA A 25 24.71 9.18 -2.47
C ALA A 25 24.99 7.67 -2.42
N GLN A 26 26.25 7.25 -2.29
CA GLN A 26 26.63 5.84 -2.13
C GLN A 26 26.14 5.25 -0.81
N ALA A 27 26.23 6.00 0.28
CA ALA A 27 25.71 5.60 1.58
C ALA A 27 24.18 5.43 1.52
N ARG A 28 23.48 6.35 0.85
CA ARG A 28 22.02 6.25 0.63
C ARG A 28 21.66 5.04 -0.22
N LEU A 29 22.40 4.75 -1.29
CA LEU A 29 22.18 3.56 -2.12
C LEU A 29 22.37 2.26 -1.31
N SER A 30 23.42 2.20 -0.49
CA SER A 30 23.69 1.05 0.39
C SER A 30 22.57 0.86 1.41
N ARG A 31 22.08 1.95 2.01
CA ARG A 31 20.96 1.93 2.95
C ARG A 31 19.69 1.39 2.30
N TRP A 32 19.36 1.85 1.09
CA TRP A 32 18.22 1.32 0.33
C TRP A 32 18.32 -0.18 0.09
N GLY A 33 19.51 -0.68 -0.28
CA GLY A 33 19.72 -2.11 -0.48
C GLY A 33 19.49 -2.93 0.80
N GLN A 34 19.99 -2.44 1.94
CA GLN A 34 19.80 -3.10 3.23
C GLN A 34 18.33 -3.08 3.67
N VAL A 35 17.70 -1.89 3.70
CA VAL A 35 16.32 -1.73 4.16
C VAL A 35 15.35 -2.49 3.24
N ALA A 36 15.56 -2.50 1.93
CA ALA A 36 14.72 -3.28 1.02
C ALA A 36 14.78 -4.78 1.31
N GLN A 37 15.95 -5.30 1.70
CA GLN A 37 16.11 -6.70 2.11
C GLN A 37 15.41 -6.98 3.45
N ASP A 38 15.66 -6.13 4.45
CA ASP A 38 15.07 -6.28 5.79
C ASP A 38 13.54 -6.16 5.74
N TYR A 39 13.03 -5.19 4.99
CA TYR A 39 11.60 -5.00 4.72
C TYR A 39 11.01 -6.23 4.01
N ALA A 40 11.66 -6.73 2.94
CA ALA A 40 11.16 -7.89 2.21
C ALA A 40 11.04 -9.13 3.10
N GLN A 41 12.01 -9.35 3.99
CA GLN A 41 12.00 -10.47 4.93
C GLN A 41 10.86 -10.30 5.94
N ARG A 42 10.75 -9.13 6.58
CA ARG A 42 9.73 -8.88 7.60
C ARG A 42 8.32 -8.88 7.03
N TYR A 43 8.14 -8.32 5.82
CA TYR A 43 6.89 -8.38 5.08
C TYR A 43 6.48 -9.85 4.82
N ALA A 44 7.39 -10.68 4.30
CA ALA A 44 7.09 -12.07 3.97
C ALA A 44 6.82 -12.94 5.22
N ASP A 45 7.54 -12.69 6.31
CA ASP A 45 7.43 -13.49 7.53
C ASP A 45 6.25 -13.08 8.43
N GLU A 46 5.92 -11.78 8.47
CA GLU A 46 4.93 -11.23 9.40
C GLU A 46 3.70 -10.66 8.71
N LEU A 47 3.85 -9.71 7.79
CA LEU A 47 2.70 -8.96 7.25
C LEU A 47 1.88 -9.78 6.25
N ALA A 48 2.51 -10.42 5.26
CA ALA A 48 1.80 -11.16 4.21
C ALA A 48 0.90 -12.31 4.76
N PRO A 49 1.32 -13.09 5.77
CA PRO A 49 0.43 -14.06 6.42
C PRO A 49 -0.75 -13.42 7.15
N LEU A 50 -0.57 -12.21 7.71
CA LEU A 50 -1.65 -11.47 8.37
C LEU A 50 -2.66 -10.94 7.36
N GLU A 51 -2.21 -10.34 6.26
CA GLU A 51 -3.08 -9.90 5.16
C GLU A 51 -3.93 -11.06 4.61
N THR A 52 -3.31 -12.24 4.46
CA THR A 52 -4.01 -13.48 4.08
C THR A 52 -5.11 -13.82 5.08
N MET A 53 -4.78 -13.84 6.38
CA MET A 53 -5.72 -14.15 7.45
C MET A 53 -6.87 -13.14 7.51
N GLU A 54 -6.56 -11.85 7.37
CA GLU A 54 -7.52 -10.75 7.37
C GLU A 54 -8.56 -10.95 6.26
N VAL A 55 -8.10 -11.18 5.02
CA VAL A 55 -8.96 -11.42 3.86
C VAL A 55 -9.83 -12.67 4.06
N GLU A 56 -9.30 -13.75 4.63
CA GLU A 56 -10.07 -14.95 4.94
C GLU A 56 -11.10 -14.75 6.05
N LEU A 57 -10.80 -13.92 7.06
CA LEU A 57 -11.74 -13.54 8.11
C LEU A 57 -12.87 -12.67 7.54
N LYS A 58 -12.53 -11.67 6.71
CA LYS A 58 -13.51 -10.85 5.98
C LYS A 58 -14.42 -11.72 5.10
N ALA A 59 -13.84 -12.66 4.35
CA ALA A 59 -14.60 -13.61 3.53
C ALA A 59 -15.60 -14.42 4.38
N ARG A 60 -15.18 -14.91 5.55
CA ARG A 60 -16.08 -15.61 6.49
C ARG A 60 -17.20 -14.70 6.99
N LEU A 61 -16.87 -13.46 7.33
CA LEU A 61 -17.81 -12.48 7.85
C LEU A 61 -18.88 -12.11 6.81
N VAL A 62 -18.49 -11.93 5.55
CA VAL A 62 -19.40 -11.76 4.40
C VAL A 62 -20.44 -12.88 4.35
N LEU A 63 -19.99 -14.14 4.50
CA LEU A 63 -20.90 -15.30 4.49
C LEU A 63 -21.83 -15.33 5.71
N CYS A 64 -21.35 -14.91 6.88
CA CYS A 64 -22.18 -14.76 8.08
C CYS A 64 -23.28 -13.71 7.85
N PHE A 65 -22.98 -12.56 7.25
CA PHE A 65 -23.98 -11.54 6.93
C PHE A 65 -24.98 -12.00 5.84
N ASP A 66 -24.53 -12.70 4.78
CA ASP A 66 -25.44 -13.31 3.79
C ASP A 66 -26.43 -14.26 4.47
N HIS A 67 -25.94 -15.08 5.41
CA HIS A 67 -26.77 -15.98 6.18
C HIS A 67 -27.74 -15.22 7.10
N ALA A 68 -27.27 -14.21 7.82
CA ALA A 68 -28.08 -13.38 8.72
C ALA A 68 -29.23 -12.69 7.96
N CYS A 69 -29.01 -12.27 6.71
CA CYS A 69 -30.05 -11.71 5.85
C CYS A 69 -31.22 -12.67 5.58
N LYS A 70 -31.06 -13.99 5.76
CA LYS A 70 -32.13 -14.99 5.57
C LYS A 70 -32.90 -15.25 6.86
N GLN A 71 -32.44 -14.72 7.99
CA GLN A 71 -33.02 -14.99 9.30
C GLN A 71 -34.26 -14.16 9.57
N LYS A 72 -35.31 -14.83 10.04
CA LYS A 72 -36.63 -14.21 10.31
C LYS A 72 -36.64 -13.42 11.61
N GLU A 73 -35.68 -13.66 12.50
CA GLU A 73 -35.53 -12.98 13.78
C GLU A 73 -35.04 -11.54 13.64
N LEU A 74 -34.38 -11.22 12.51
CA LEU A 74 -34.00 -9.86 12.15
C LEU A 74 -35.21 -9.09 11.62
N SER A 75 -35.28 -7.81 11.94
CA SER A 75 -36.23 -6.90 11.30
C SER A 75 -35.85 -6.65 9.83
N LYS A 76 -36.77 -6.09 9.04
CA LYS A 76 -36.47 -5.68 7.66
C LYS A 76 -35.30 -4.69 7.60
N GLY A 77 -35.24 -3.75 8.55
CA GLY A 77 -34.15 -2.77 8.62
C GLY A 77 -32.81 -3.38 9.02
N GLN A 78 -32.81 -4.37 9.90
CA GLN A 78 -31.60 -5.11 10.30
C GLN A 78 -31.08 -5.98 9.15
N ARG A 79 -31.97 -6.67 8.43
CA ARG A 79 -31.58 -7.41 7.21
C ARG A 79 -31.04 -6.51 6.12
N GLN A 80 -31.60 -5.31 5.94
CA GLN A 80 -31.10 -4.34 4.98
C GLN A 80 -29.70 -3.85 5.36
N LEU A 81 -29.47 -3.52 6.63
CA LEU A 81 -28.14 -3.13 7.10
C LEU A 81 -27.12 -4.27 6.94
N ALA A 82 -27.48 -5.50 7.32
CA ALA A 82 -26.64 -6.68 7.10
C ALA A 82 -26.33 -6.91 5.61
N SER A 83 -27.28 -6.61 4.71
CA SER A 83 -27.10 -6.69 3.26
C SER A 83 -26.09 -5.65 2.76
N GLU A 84 -26.18 -4.42 3.26
CA GLU A 84 -25.25 -3.33 2.90
C GLU A 84 -23.83 -3.66 3.37
N ILE A 85 -23.68 -4.13 4.61
CA ILE A 85 -22.39 -4.55 5.16
C ILE A 85 -21.82 -5.75 4.37
N ALA A 86 -22.65 -6.74 4.02
CA ALA A 86 -22.23 -7.87 3.19
C ALA A 86 -21.72 -7.43 1.81
N ALA A 87 -22.38 -6.45 1.17
CA ALA A 87 -21.96 -5.92 -0.12
C ALA A 87 -20.61 -5.21 -0.01
N GLN A 88 -20.46 -4.31 0.96
CA GLN A 88 -19.24 -3.53 1.15
C GLN A 88 -18.04 -4.42 1.51
N LEU A 89 -18.21 -5.34 2.46
CA LEU A 89 -17.14 -6.27 2.82
C LEU A 89 -16.81 -7.21 1.66
N ALA A 90 -17.80 -7.65 0.87
CA ALA A 90 -17.54 -8.48 -0.30
C ALA A 90 -16.75 -7.72 -1.38
N ASP A 91 -17.07 -6.46 -1.62
CA ASP A 91 -16.33 -5.57 -2.53
C ASP A 91 -14.87 -5.47 -2.10
N GLU A 92 -14.63 -5.06 -0.86
CA GLU A 92 -13.30 -4.88 -0.28
C GLU A 92 -12.48 -6.18 -0.32
N THR A 93 -13.07 -7.29 0.11
CA THR A 93 -12.41 -8.61 0.10
C THR A 93 -12.04 -9.05 -1.32
N LEU A 94 -12.93 -8.83 -2.30
CA LEU A 94 -12.67 -9.19 -3.69
C LEU A 94 -11.61 -8.29 -4.33
N CYS A 95 -11.56 -7.00 -3.99
CA CYS A 95 -10.48 -6.10 -4.38
C CYS A 95 -9.13 -6.59 -3.85
N SER A 96 -9.03 -6.95 -2.56
CA SER A 96 -7.79 -7.50 -2.00
C SER A 96 -7.33 -8.79 -2.69
N LEU A 97 -8.28 -9.70 -2.99
CA LEU A 97 -7.99 -10.98 -3.64
C LEU A 97 -7.61 -10.85 -5.12
N GLU A 98 -8.37 -10.07 -5.90
CA GLU A 98 -8.23 -10.05 -7.36
C GLU A 98 -7.42 -8.87 -7.90
N LEU A 99 -7.39 -7.73 -7.20
CA LEU A 99 -6.63 -6.55 -7.63
C LEU A 99 -5.30 -6.47 -6.89
N ASP A 100 -5.32 -6.65 -5.56
CA ASP A 100 -4.11 -6.60 -4.75
C ASP A 100 -3.29 -7.90 -4.82
N GLY A 101 -3.93 -8.99 -5.23
CA GLY A 101 -3.30 -10.29 -5.38
C GLY A 101 -2.95 -10.92 -4.03
N THR A 102 -3.58 -10.46 -2.94
CA THR A 102 -3.44 -11.06 -1.63
C THR A 102 -3.94 -12.50 -1.71
N PRO A 103 -3.11 -13.50 -1.37
CA PRO A 103 -3.55 -14.88 -1.38
C PRO A 103 -4.62 -15.10 -0.29
N GLY A 104 -5.52 -16.05 -0.51
CA GLY A 104 -6.51 -16.44 0.50
C GLY A 104 -7.23 -17.72 0.10
N GLU A 105 -7.37 -18.66 1.04
CA GLU A 105 -8.10 -19.91 0.84
C GLU A 105 -9.60 -19.70 1.04
N CYS A 106 -10.23 -18.98 0.11
CA CYS A 106 -11.67 -18.73 0.16
C CYS A 106 -12.37 -19.02 -1.17
N ASP A 107 -13.67 -19.28 -1.11
CA ASP A 107 -14.49 -19.56 -2.29
C ASP A 107 -14.84 -18.24 -2.99
N LEU A 108 -13.98 -17.80 -3.91
CA LEU A 108 -14.17 -16.58 -4.70
C LEU A 108 -15.51 -16.57 -5.45
N ALA A 109 -15.91 -17.71 -6.02
CA ALA A 109 -17.17 -17.81 -6.77
C ALA A 109 -18.37 -17.52 -5.86
N LYS A 110 -18.31 -18.01 -4.62
CA LYS A 110 -19.32 -17.72 -3.59
C LYS A 110 -19.29 -16.26 -3.15
N LEU A 111 -18.11 -15.66 -2.96
CA LEU A 111 -17.98 -14.24 -2.64
C LEU A 111 -18.57 -13.34 -3.73
N LYS A 112 -18.23 -13.58 -5.00
CA LYS A 112 -18.81 -12.85 -6.14
C LYS A 112 -20.32 -13.03 -6.24
N ALA A 113 -20.84 -14.22 -5.92
CA ALA A 113 -22.28 -14.45 -5.88
C ALA A 113 -22.97 -13.66 -4.76
N VAL A 114 -22.35 -13.56 -3.58
CA VAL A 114 -22.84 -12.74 -2.46
C VAL A 114 -22.78 -11.25 -2.83
N TYR A 115 -21.67 -10.78 -3.41
CA TYR A 115 -21.55 -9.42 -3.94
C TYR A 115 -22.69 -9.11 -4.91
N ARG A 116 -22.86 -9.92 -5.96
CA ARG A 116 -23.91 -9.71 -6.96
C ARG A 116 -25.31 -9.67 -6.36
N LYS A 117 -25.56 -10.50 -5.36
CA LYS A 117 -26.84 -10.55 -4.65
C LYS A 117 -27.12 -9.28 -3.85
N HIS A 118 -26.09 -8.69 -3.22
CA HIS A 118 -26.25 -7.62 -2.24
C HIS A 118 -25.93 -6.21 -2.78
N ALA A 119 -24.93 -6.09 -3.67
CA ALA A 119 -24.59 -4.86 -4.39
C ALA A 119 -25.53 -4.61 -5.58
N GLY A 120 -26.05 -5.69 -6.20
CA GLY A 120 -26.94 -5.60 -7.37
C GLY A 120 -26.22 -5.41 -8.70
N SER A 121 -24.88 -5.44 -8.70
CA SER A 121 -24.00 -5.36 -9.87
C SER A 121 -23.07 -6.58 -9.93
N ASP A 122 -22.29 -6.70 -11.01
CA ASP A 122 -21.36 -7.81 -11.16
C ASP A 122 -19.92 -7.32 -10.98
N PHE A 123 -19.20 -7.89 -10.01
CA PHE A 123 -17.84 -7.46 -9.68
C PHE A 123 -16.90 -7.52 -10.91
N ASP A 124 -17.08 -8.52 -11.78
CA ASP A 124 -16.28 -8.66 -12.99
C ASP A 124 -16.58 -7.61 -14.05
N ALA A 125 -17.81 -7.11 -14.09
CA ALA A 125 -18.19 -6.00 -14.95
C ALA A 125 -17.76 -4.65 -14.36
N ASP A 126 -17.90 -4.47 -13.05
CA ASP A 126 -17.61 -3.20 -12.36
C ASP A 126 -16.12 -2.86 -12.41
N TYR A 127 -15.25 -3.88 -12.28
CA TYR A 127 -13.79 -3.73 -12.26
C TYR A 127 -13.08 -4.29 -13.50
N ALA A 128 -13.77 -4.33 -14.64
CA ALA A 128 -13.18 -4.82 -15.89
C ALA A 128 -12.00 -3.93 -16.35
N ASP A 129 -12.15 -2.61 -16.18
CA ASP A 129 -11.15 -1.62 -16.60
C ASP A 129 -9.93 -1.61 -15.67
N GLU A 130 -10.10 -1.70 -14.34
CA GLU A 130 -8.96 -1.76 -13.41
C GLU A 130 -8.15 -3.06 -13.56
N ARG A 131 -8.80 -4.19 -13.84
CA ARG A 131 -8.08 -5.44 -14.14
C ARG A 131 -7.24 -5.34 -15.41
N GLY A 132 -7.77 -4.66 -16.44
CA GLY A 132 -7.02 -4.40 -17.67
C GLY A 132 -5.84 -3.44 -17.47
N ALA A 133 -5.97 -2.48 -16.55
CA ALA A 133 -4.91 -1.52 -16.22
C ALA A 133 -3.79 -2.14 -15.37
N ALA A 134 -4.12 -3.03 -14.43
CA ALA A 134 -3.13 -3.74 -13.60
C ALA A 134 -2.16 -4.59 -14.44
N ASP A 135 -2.63 -5.21 -15.53
CA ASP A 135 -1.79 -5.94 -16.50
C ASP A 135 -0.91 -5.00 -17.35
N ALA A 136 -1.35 -3.76 -17.60
CA ALA A 136 -0.61 -2.80 -18.44
C ALA A 136 0.53 -2.10 -17.68
N LEU A 137 0.41 -1.89 -16.36
CA LEU A 137 1.47 -1.30 -15.53
C LEU A 137 2.65 -2.27 -15.26
N ALA A 138 2.48 -3.57 -15.54
CA ALA A 138 3.57 -4.55 -15.44
C ALA A 138 4.57 -4.49 -16.63
N GLU A 139 4.21 -3.80 -17.72
CA GLU A 139 4.99 -3.66 -18.96
C GLU A 139 5.37 -2.19 -19.22
N GLU A 140 6.01 -1.52 -18.26
CA GLU A 140 6.83 -0.34 -18.59
C GLU A 140 8.32 -0.72 -18.67
N PRO A 141 8.92 -0.78 -19.87
CA PRO A 141 10.36 -0.87 -19.99
C PRO A 141 10.99 0.43 -19.45
N PRO A 142 12.15 0.36 -18.77
CA PRO A 142 12.80 1.54 -18.22
C PRO A 142 13.04 2.57 -19.33
N ALA A 143 12.47 3.77 -19.15
CA ALA A 143 12.67 4.89 -20.06
C ALA A 143 14.16 5.18 -20.23
N ALA A 144 14.68 4.89 -21.43
CA ALA A 144 16.04 5.22 -21.82
C ALA A 144 16.18 6.74 -21.93
N LEU A 145 17.03 7.32 -21.07
CA LEU A 145 17.39 8.73 -21.13
C LEU A 145 18.17 9.03 -22.43
N PRO A 146 17.95 10.19 -23.07
CA PRO A 146 18.68 10.59 -24.26
C PRO A 146 20.16 10.93 -23.93
N PRO A 147 21.09 10.77 -24.88
CA PRO A 147 22.50 11.06 -24.66
C PRO A 147 22.75 12.56 -24.46
N ALA A 148 23.63 12.85 -23.50
CA ALA A 148 24.05 14.19 -23.10
C ALA A 148 25.11 14.76 -24.06
N ASP A 149 24.86 15.96 -24.59
CA ASP A 149 25.90 16.82 -25.15
C ASP A 149 26.42 17.74 -24.03
N ALA A 150 27.69 17.58 -23.66
CA ALA A 150 28.40 18.53 -22.81
C ALA A 150 29.86 18.69 -23.27
N PRO A 151 30.39 19.93 -23.36
CA PRO A 151 31.78 20.19 -23.69
C PRO A 151 32.71 19.99 -22.47
N ALA A 152 33.98 19.72 -22.78
CA ALA A 152 35.03 19.33 -21.84
C ALA A 152 35.31 20.35 -20.72
N LEU A 153 35.22 19.87 -19.49
CA LEU A 153 35.86 20.38 -18.28
C LEU A 153 36.84 19.30 -17.75
N PRO A 154 37.78 19.61 -16.84
CA PRO A 154 38.93 18.75 -16.50
C PRO A 154 38.50 17.31 -16.22
N GLU A 155 39.14 16.34 -16.90
CA GLU A 155 38.66 14.94 -17.00
C GLU A 155 38.29 14.30 -15.65
N GLU A 156 38.94 14.69 -14.55
CA GLU A 156 38.69 14.15 -13.21
C GLU A 156 37.42 14.72 -12.53
N ALA A 157 37.11 16.00 -12.72
CA ALA A 157 35.92 16.63 -12.14
C ALA A 157 34.65 16.19 -12.88
N GLY A 158 34.72 16.14 -14.21
CA GLY A 158 33.63 15.61 -15.04
C GLY A 158 33.34 14.13 -14.77
N ALA A 159 34.38 13.33 -14.51
CA ALA A 159 34.20 11.92 -14.12
C ALA A 159 33.49 11.75 -12.76
N LEU A 160 33.78 12.60 -11.77
CA LEU A 160 33.08 12.58 -10.48
C LEU A 160 31.61 13.01 -10.61
N GLU A 161 31.33 14.05 -11.39
CA GLU A 161 29.96 14.50 -11.66
C GLU A 161 29.16 13.40 -12.37
N ALA A 162 29.75 12.76 -13.39
CA ALA A 162 29.12 11.62 -14.06
C ALA A 162 28.85 10.45 -13.11
N ARG A 163 29.80 10.12 -12.23
CA ARG A 163 29.63 9.06 -11.22
C ARG A 163 28.57 9.42 -10.18
N LEU A 164 28.51 10.67 -9.75
CA LEU A 164 27.49 11.16 -8.83
C LEU A 164 26.10 11.08 -9.48
N ALA A 165 25.98 11.48 -10.75
CA ALA A 165 24.73 11.35 -11.50
C ALA A 165 24.29 9.88 -11.63
N GLU A 166 25.21 8.97 -11.93
CA GLU A 166 24.94 7.52 -12.01
C GLU A 166 24.43 6.96 -10.66
N VAL A 167 25.09 7.29 -9.54
CA VAL A 167 24.66 6.81 -8.22
C VAL A 167 23.32 7.42 -7.82
N ARG A 168 23.08 8.71 -8.10
CA ARG A 168 21.77 9.35 -7.87
C ARG A 168 20.66 8.67 -8.69
N ALA A 169 20.93 8.33 -9.95
CA ALA A 169 20.00 7.59 -10.78
C ALA A 169 19.74 6.17 -10.24
N ALA A 170 20.77 5.49 -9.72
CA ALA A 170 20.62 4.19 -9.08
C ALA A 170 19.78 4.26 -7.79
N VAL A 171 19.96 5.29 -6.96
CA VAL A 171 19.13 5.53 -5.76
C VAL A 171 17.67 5.74 -6.16
N ALA A 172 17.40 6.60 -7.14
CA ALA A 172 16.04 6.83 -7.63
C ALA A 172 15.44 5.56 -8.25
N GLY A 173 16.25 4.75 -8.92
CA GLY A 173 15.84 3.44 -9.45
C GLY A 173 15.46 2.45 -8.34
N ALA A 174 16.25 2.38 -7.28
CA ALA A 174 15.96 1.51 -6.13
C ALA A 174 14.65 1.92 -5.42
N GLU A 175 14.44 3.21 -5.19
CA GLU A 175 13.21 3.73 -4.61
C GLU A 175 11.99 3.43 -5.50
N ARG A 176 12.08 3.71 -6.81
CA ARG A 176 10.98 3.39 -7.75
C ARG A 176 10.66 1.89 -7.78
N ALA A 177 11.68 1.04 -7.82
CA ALA A 177 11.49 -0.41 -7.82
C ALA A 177 10.84 -0.89 -6.51
N PHE A 178 11.23 -0.32 -5.36
CA PHE A 178 10.62 -0.60 -4.08
C PHE A 178 9.14 -0.19 -4.07
N LYS A 179 8.83 1.05 -4.51
CA LYS A 179 7.45 1.54 -4.60
C LYS A 179 6.58 0.67 -5.49
N ALA A 180 7.06 0.35 -6.69
CA ALA A 180 6.32 -0.50 -7.62
C ALA A 180 6.06 -1.90 -7.04
N ARG A 181 7.05 -2.49 -6.36
CA ARG A 181 6.94 -3.83 -5.76
C ARG A 181 5.91 -3.90 -4.64
N TYR A 182 5.88 -2.89 -3.77
CA TYR A 182 4.99 -2.83 -2.61
C TYR A 182 3.80 -1.88 -2.81
N ARG A 183 3.54 -1.49 -4.06
CA ARG A 183 2.39 -0.67 -4.51
C ARG A 183 2.24 0.67 -3.77
N PHE A 184 3.34 1.26 -3.31
CA PHE A 184 3.32 2.64 -2.82
C PHE A 184 3.01 3.63 -3.94
N ASP A 185 2.42 4.77 -3.59
CA ASP A 185 2.19 5.87 -4.53
C ASP A 185 3.54 6.31 -5.16
N PRO A 186 3.65 6.33 -6.50
CA PRO A 186 4.87 6.78 -7.19
C PRO A 186 5.36 8.16 -6.74
N GLU A 187 4.45 9.06 -6.38
CA GLU A 187 4.73 10.44 -5.96
C GLU A 187 5.07 10.56 -4.47
N GLN A 188 4.76 9.55 -3.64
CA GLN A 188 5.06 9.57 -2.20
C GLN A 188 6.57 9.59 -1.97
N SER A 189 7.09 10.52 -1.16
CA SER A 189 8.50 10.48 -0.75
C SER A 189 8.69 9.41 0.33
N ILE A 190 9.67 8.52 0.16
CA ILE A 190 10.01 7.48 1.14
C ILE A 190 11.43 7.73 1.68
N ASP A 191 11.56 7.86 2.99
CA ASP A 191 12.86 7.76 3.65
C ASP A 191 13.10 6.30 4.07
N PRO A 192 14.15 5.63 3.58
CA PRO A 192 14.45 4.26 4.00
C PRO A 192 14.75 4.15 5.50
N ALA A 193 15.05 5.24 6.21
CA ALA A 193 15.23 5.19 7.67
C ALA A 193 13.92 4.89 8.43
N ASP A 194 12.78 5.33 7.88
CA ASP A 194 11.48 5.28 8.57
C ASP A 194 10.68 4.02 8.18
N LEU A 195 10.98 3.41 7.03
CA LEU A 195 10.27 2.25 6.49
C LEU A 195 10.07 1.08 7.46
N MET A 196 11.05 0.80 8.32
CA MET A 196 10.95 -0.32 9.26
C MET A 196 10.06 0.01 10.46
N GLU A 197 10.00 1.28 10.86
CA GLU A 197 9.06 1.77 11.87
C GLU A 197 7.64 1.78 11.30
N ASP A 198 7.48 2.29 10.09
CA ASP A 198 6.19 2.30 9.38
C ASP A 198 5.63 0.88 9.20
N LEU A 199 6.48 -0.07 8.78
CA LEU A 199 6.08 -1.49 8.64
C LEU A 199 5.66 -2.10 9.99
N GLU A 200 6.35 -1.75 11.08
CA GLU A 200 5.99 -2.25 12.41
C GLU A 200 4.65 -1.70 12.90
N ALA A 201 4.37 -0.43 12.61
CA ALA A 201 3.07 0.17 12.86
C ALA A 201 1.97 -0.51 12.04
N GLU A 202 2.20 -0.74 10.74
CA GLU A 202 1.27 -1.43 9.84
C GLU A 202 0.97 -2.86 10.32
N ILE A 203 2.00 -3.62 10.72
CA ILE A 203 1.81 -4.96 11.29
C ILE A 203 0.97 -4.90 12.57
N ALA A 204 1.17 -3.89 13.42
CA ALA A 204 0.39 -3.74 14.64
C ALA A 204 -1.08 -3.41 14.33
N ASP A 205 -1.33 -2.50 13.40
CA ASP A 205 -2.67 -2.09 12.98
C ASP A 205 -3.43 -3.27 12.36
N VAL A 206 -2.81 -4.04 11.47
CA VAL A 206 -3.43 -5.24 10.86
C VAL A 206 -3.73 -6.30 11.93
N ARG A 207 -2.84 -6.50 12.93
CA ARG A 207 -3.10 -7.43 14.04
C ARG A 207 -4.28 -7.00 14.90
N GLU A 208 -4.38 -5.71 15.21
CA GLU A 208 -5.52 -5.16 15.95
C GLU A 208 -6.81 -5.40 15.17
N TYR A 209 -6.80 -5.07 13.88
CA TYR A 209 -7.95 -5.25 13.01
C TYR A 209 -8.38 -6.71 12.83
N ILE A 210 -7.42 -7.64 12.71
CA ILE A 210 -7.71 -9.08 12.76
C ILE A 210 -8.43 -9.47 14.07
N GLY A 211 -7.97 -8.94 15.20
CA GLY A 211 -8.63 -9.16 16.49
C GLY A 211 -10.07 -8.63 16.53
N GLU A 212 -10.34 -7.50 15.88
CA GLU A 212 -11.70 -6.97 15.71
C GLU A 212 -12.56 -7.90 14.85
N LEU A 213 -12.05 -8.35 13.70
CA LEU A 213 -12.75 -9.29 12.80
C LEU A 213 -13.07 -10.62 13.50
N GLU A 214 -12.14 -11.16 14.28
CA GLU A 214 -12.35 -12.37 15.08
C GLU A 214 -13.44 -12.16 16.14
N PHE A 215 -13.41 -11.01 16.82
CA PHE A 215 -14.43 -10.64 17.80
C PHE A 215 -15.81 -10.50 17.16
N GLU A 216 -15.90 -9.86 16.00
CA GLU A 216 -17.15 -9.72 15.23
C GLU A 216 -17.68 -11.09 14.82
N LEU A 217 -16.83 -11.97 14.27
CA LEU A 217 -17.20 -13.34 13.92
C LEU A 217 -17.73 -14.11 15.14
N ALA A 218 -17.16 -13.91 16.32
CA ALA A 218 -17.65 -14.54 17.55
C ALA A 218 -19.06 -14.08 17.96
N GLN A 219 -19.50 -12.88 17.56
CA GLN A 219 -20.88 -12.42 17.82
C GLN A 219 -21.92 -13.21 17.02
N PHE A 220 -21.54 -13.81 15.89
CA PHE A 220 -22.44 -14.60 15.05
C PHE A 220 -22.82 -15.97 15.62
N VAL A 221 -22.34 -16.31 16.82
CA VAL A 221 -22.75 -17.51 17.56
C VAL A 221 -24.18 -17.39 18.10
N ASP A 222 -24.67 -16.18 18.37
CA ASP A 222 -26.02 -15.91 18.88
C ASP A 222 -26.71 -14.77 18.12
N MET A 223 -27.91 -15.04 17.60
CA MET A 223 -28.70 -14.07 16.86
C MET A 223 -29.09 -12.82 17.68
N GLN A 224 -29.20 -12.91 19.01
CA GLN A 224 -29.43 -11.74 19.85
C GLN A 224 -28.21 -10.82 19.92
N GLN A 225 -27.01 -11.39 19.91
CA GLN A 225 -25.76 -10.61 19.87
C GLN A 225 -25.63 -9.89 18.53
N VAL A 226 -25.90 -10.59 17.41
CA VAL A 226 -25.95 -9.98 16.07
C VAL A 226 -26.95 -8.82 16.00
N LYS A 227 -28.14 -8.97 16.60
CA LYS A 227 -29.15 -7.90 16.65
C LYS A 227 -28.68 -6.69 17.44
N ALA A 228 -28.13 -6.91 18.62
CA ALA A 228 -27.61 -5.84 19.48
C ALA A 228 -26.48 -5.08 18.77
N TRP A 229 -25.58 -5.80 18.11
CA TRP A 229 -24.48 -5.23 17.33
C TRP A 229 -25.00 -4.39 16.15
N LEU A 230 -25.92 -4.92 15.35
CA LEU A 230 -26.52 -4.18 14.22
C LEU A 230 -27.23 -2.90 14.67
N ASP A 231 -27.94 -2.95 15.80
CA ASP A 231 -28.62 -1.79 16.35
C ASP A 231 -27.63 -0.73 16.87
N ALA A 232 -26.55 -1.15 17.52
CA ALA A 232 -25.47 -0.27 17.97
C ALA A 232 -24.77 0.41 16.78
N MET A 233 -24.38 -0.36 15.76
CA MET A 233 -23.76 0.15 14.53
C MET A 233 -24.65 1.19 13.84
N LYS A 234 -25.94 0.89 13.71
CA LYS A 234 -26.92 1.82 13.14
C LYS A 234 -27.02 3.12 13.93
N GLN A 235 -26.97 3.05 15.26
CA GLN A 235 -26.99 4.24 16.12
C GLN A 235 -25.71 5.07 15.97
N GLN A 236 -24.55 4.44 15.87
CA GLN A 236 -23.26 5.12 15.65
C GLN A 236 -23.25 5.87 14.32
N MET A 237 -23.64 5.22 13.22
CA MET A 237 -23.73 5.88 11.90
C MET A 237 -24.70 7.06 11.93
N ALA A 238 -25.85 6.91 12.59
CA ALA A 238 -26.81 8.01 12.73
C ALA A 238 -26.24 9.17 13.57
N ALA A 239 -25.42 8.87 14.58
CA ALA A 239 -24.74 9.88 15.39
C ALA A 239 -23.65 10.61 14.59
N GLN A 240 -22.85 9.90 13.78
CA GLN A 240 -21.84 10.48 12.90
C GLN A 240 -22.46 11.43 11.87
N ARG A 241 -23.48 10.97 11.13
CA ARG A 241 -24.20 11.82 10.15
C ARG A 241 -24.78 13.10 10.76
N ARG A 242 -25.27 13.03 12.01
CA ARG A 242 -25.77 14.24 12.73
C ARG A 242 -24.65 15.20 13.13
N ARG A 243 -23.44 14.70 13.39
CA ARG A 243 -22.28 15.54 13.70
C ARG A 243 -21.76 16.22 12.45
N GLU A 244 -21.69 15.49 11.33
CA GLU A 244 -21.30 16.01 10.02
C GLU A 244 -22.26 17.07 9.50
N ALA A 245 -23.58 16.84 9.60
CA ALA A 245 -24.59 17.83 9.20
C ALA A 245 -24.64 19.10 10.07
N ARG A 246 -23.87 19.14 11.16
CA ARG A 246 -23.72 20.31 12.05
C ARG A 246 -22.39 21.04 11.89
N ARG A 247 -21.48 20.52 11.06
CA ARG A 247 -20.25 21.18 10.63
C ARG A 247 -20.51 21.96 9.36
#